data_AF-A0A1V1W5W9-F1
#
_entry.id   AF-A0A1V1W5W9-F1
#
_cell.length_a   1.000
_cell.length_b   1.000
_cell.length_c   1.000
_cell.angle_alpha   90.00
_cell.angle_beta   90.00
_cell.angle_gamma   90.00
#
_symmetry.space_group_name_H-M   'P 1'
#
loop_
_entity.id
_entity.type
_entity.pdbx_description
1 polymer ?
#
loop_
_entity_poly.entity_id
_entity_poly.type
_entity_poly.pdbx_seq_one_letter_code
_entity_poly.pdbx_strand_id
1 'polypeptide(L)'
;MAEADDELRDRRPHLRTALRPDDLAGHVRLSCPDHPVLPDLFITLDTYLRRKPMTATLVPTDLTLTDPEGRLVRLGDLLAGNRFTVIQLVRYFGCLPCQEWCVELDAQGAGLAEAGIGVASVGGSADYQAQWLRDEKGVSMPLLLDPEHEFREAVGAAAPLGVRMLNPRGAVAYVGSLRRGYRPQSITRDTVRSPGVVILDEAGSIRWQHIGKRIGDYPPVEQVIAAAAALR
;
A
#
# COMPACT_ATOMS: atom_id res chain seq x y z
N MET A 1 36.86 -36.22 -5.78
CA MET A 1 36.22 -35.22 -6.65
C MET A 1 34.87 -34.91 -6.00
N ALA A 2 34.80 -34.18 -4.88
CA ALA A 2 35.03 -32.73 -4.71
C ALA A 2 34.20 -31.95 -5.75
N GLU A 3 32.97 -31.57 -5.41
CA GLU A 3 32.57 -30.27 -4.81
C GLU A 3 32.61 -29.11 -5.83
N ALA A 4 31.41 -28.70 -6.26
CA ALA A 4 31.02 -27.41 -6.89
C ALA A 4 29.60 -27.61 -7.49
N ASP A 5 28.56 -26.81 -7.28
CA ASP A 5 28.41 -25.55 -6.54
C ASP A 5 26.95 -25.45 -6.09
N ASP A 6 26.76 -25.53 -4.77
CA ASP A 6 25.54 -25.19 -4.03
C ASP A 6 25.58 -23.70 -3.70
N GLU A 7 25.55 -22.84 -4.73
CA GLU A 7 25.78 -21.39 -4.57
C GLU A 7 24.78 -20.53 -5.37
N LEU A 8 23.49 -20.86 -5.30
CA LEU A 8 22.43 -20.00 -5.86
C LEU A 8 21.18 -19.84 -4.98
N ARG A 9 21.30 -20.11 -3.66
CA ARG A 9 20.16 -20.09 -2.74
C ARG A 9 20.12 -18.92 -1.75
N ASP A 10 21.04 -17.96 -1.82
CA ASP A 10 21.05 -16.83 -0.88
C ASP A 10 21.30 -15.48 -1.57
N ARG A 11 20.23 -14.93 -2.14
CA ARG A 11 20.14 -13.50 -2.48
C ARG A 11 18.86 -12.91 -1.91
N ARG A 12 18.70 -13.03 -0.59
CA ARG A 12 17.76 -12.19 0.17
C ARG A 12 18.44 -10.84 0.42
N PRO A 13 17.92 -9.70 -0.06
CA PRO A 13 18.35 -8.42 0.47
C PRO A 13 17.92 -8.36 1.93
N HIS A 14 18.89 -8.38 2.84
CA HIS A 14 18.68 -8.13 4.27
C HIS A 14 18.24 -6.68 4.50
N LEU A 15 16.96 -6.38 4.29
CA LEU A 15 16.32 -5.22 4.91
C LEU A 15 15.79 -5.64 6.28
N ARG A 16 16.70 -5.72 7.25
CA ARG A 16 16.35 -5.73 8.68
C ARG A 16 16.57 -4.33 9.23
N THR A 17 15.56 -3.49 9.06
CA THR A 17 15.36 -2.33 9.93
C THR A 17 13.91 -2.36 10.39
N ALA A 18 13.64 -3.25 11.35
CA ALA A 18 12.40 -3.16 12.11
C ALA A 18 12.45 -1.84 12.89
N LEU A 19 11.50 -0.95 12.63
CA LEU A 19 11.26 0.24 13.44
C LEU A 19 11.07 -0.20 14.89
N ARG A 20 11.92 0.29 15.81
CA ARG A 20 11.73 -0.01 17.23
C ARG A 20 10.56 0.83 17.76
N PRO A 21 9.81 0.32 18.75
CA PRO A 21 8.66 1.05 19.34
C PRO A 21 9.01 2.47 19.82
N ASP A 22 10.26 2.70 20.23
CA ASP A 22 10.74 3.96 20.80
C ASP A 22 11.08 5.03 19.75
N ASP A 23 11.22 4.67 18.47
CA ASP A 23 11.55 5.61 17.38
C ASP A 23 10.35 6.48 16.95
N LEU A 24 9.16 6.22 17.51
CA LEU A 24 7.91 6.91 17.16
C LEU A 24 7.66 8.19 17.98
N ALA A 25 8.52 8.53 18.94
CA ALA A 25 8.31 9.64 19.88
C ALA A 25 9.35 10.79 19.82
N GLY A 26 10.32 10.75 18.91
CA GLY A 26 11.34 11.80 18.80
C GLY A 26 11.85 11.94 17.39
N HIS A 27 12.21 13.17 16.99
CA HIS A 27 12.71 13.54 15.67
C HIS A 27 13.52 12.42 14.98
N VAL A 28 12.92 11.78 13.98
CA VAL A 28 13.57 10.71 13.23
C VAL A 28 14.66 11.33 12.35
N ARG A 29 15.93 11.19 12.76
CA ARG A 29 17.05 11.32 11.82
C ARG A 29 17.17 10.01 11.05
N LEU A 30 16.53 9.96 9.88
CA LEU A 30 16.73 8.88 8.92
C LEU A 30 18.08 9.09 8.23
N SER A 31 19.13 8.40 8.69
CA SER A 31 20.35 8.22 7.91
C SER A 31 20.32 6.82 7.32
N CYS A 32 20.17 6.73 6.00
CA CYS A 32 20.42 5.51 5.24
C CYS A 32 21.77 5.67 4.52
N PRO A 33 22.69 4.68 4.56
CA PRO A 33 24.07 4.87 4.05
C PRO A 33 24.22 5.08 2.54
N ASP A 34 23.20 4.75 1.73
CA ASP A 34 23.38 4.60 0.27
C ASP A 34 22.51 5.53 -0.62
N HIS A 35 21.92 6.59 -0.07
CA HIS A 35 21.20 7.58 -0.87
C HIS A 35 21.95 8.92 -0.96
N PRO A 36 22.22 9.46 -2.17
CA PRO A 36 22.62 10.85 -2.30
C PRO A 36 21.46 11.74 -1.82
N VAL A 37 21.78 12.54 -0.81
CA VAL A 37 20.94 13.53 -0.12
C VAL A 37 20.15 14.34 -1.16
N LEU A 38 18.83 14.14 -1.22
CA LEU A 38 17.93 15.06 -1.90
C LEU A 38 17.83 16.34 -1.05
N PRO A 39 17.78 17.54 -1.67
CA PRO A 39 17.75 18.78 -0.92
C PRO A 39 16.45 18.91 -0.11
N ASP A 40 16.64 19.29 1.14
CA ASP A 40 15.68 19.63 2.19
C ASP A 40 14.35 20.22 1.69
N LEU A 41 13.37 19.37 1.41
CA LEU A 41 11.97 19.76 1.41
C LEU A 41 11.37 19.34 2.76
N PHE A 42 11.62 20.16 3.79
CA PHE A 42 10.93 20.07 5.08
C PHE A 42 9.43 20.37 4.89
N ILE A 43 8.67 19.37 4.46
CA ILE A 43 7.22 19.36 4.72
C ILE A 43 7.11 18.85 6.17
N THR A 44 6.91 19.77 7.11
CA THR A 44 6.63 19.40 8.50
C THR A 44 5.43 18.45 8.55
N LEU A 45 5.53 17.38 9.34
CA LEU A 45 4.45 16.42 9.61
C LEU A 45 3.13 17.15 9.97
N ASP A 46 3.26 18.27 10.67
CA ASP A 46 2.20 19.22 11.04
C ASP A 46 1.42 19.81 9.83
N THR A 47 2.08 20.07 8.71
CA THR A 47 1.44 20.60 7.48
C THR A 47 0.66 19.51 6.73
N TYR A 48 1.04 18.24 6.89
CA TYR A 48 0.36 17.09 6.28
C TYR A 48 -0.81 16.59 7.14
N LEU A 49 -0.62 16.56 8.47
CA LEU A 49 -1.65 16.21 9.44
C LEU A 49 -2.78 17.26 9.52
N ARG A 50 -2.56 18.49 9.05
CA ARG A 50 -3.62 19.49 8.85
C ARG A 50 -4.51 19.15 7.65
N ARG A 51 -5.34 18.12 7.79
CA ARG A 51 -6.64 18.08 7.12
C ARG A 51 -7.74 18.36 8.11
N LYS A 52 -8.65 19.23 7.65
CA LYS A 52 -9.95 19.58 8.26
C LYS A 52 -10.56 18.32 8.90
N PRO A 53 -11.14 18.39 10.12
CA PRO A 53 -11.85 17.24 10.70
C PRO A 53 -12.85 16.76 9.67
N MET A 54 -12.59 15.60 9.08
CA MET A 54 -13.52 14.97 8.16
C MET A 54 -14.68 14.51 9.02
N THR A 55 -15.90 14.91 8.65
CA THR A 55 -17.09 14.16 9.06
C THR A 55 -16.78 12.71 8.76
N ALA A 56 -16.79 11.84 9.78
CA ALA A 56 -16.31 10.47 9.65
C ALA A 56 -17.13 9.75 8.57
N THR A 57 -16.56 9.64 7.37
CA THR A 57 -17.09 8.77 6.34
C THR A 57 -16.91 7.35 6.85
N LEU A 58 -18.02 6.63 6.97
CA LEU A 58 -18.06 5.27 7.49
C LEU A 58 -18.15 4.30 6.32
N VAL A 59 -17.24 3.34 6.26
CA VAL A 59 -17.29 2.22 5.33
C VAL A 59 -18.08 1.09 6.00
N PRO A 60 -19.12 0.51 5.34
CA PRO A 60 -19.89 -0.57 5.94
C PRO A 60 -19.03 -1.80 6.27
N THR A 61 -19.07 -2.27 7.52
CA THR A 61 -18.25 -3.41 7.97
C THR A 61 -18.79 -4.77 7.50
N ASP A 62 -20.03 -4.81 7.03
CA ASP A 62 -20.64 -5.96 6.35
C ASP A 62 -20.31 -6.05 4.86
N LEU A 63 -19.67 -5.01 4.29
CA LEU A 63 -19.13 -5.05 2.93
C LEU A 63 -18.22 -6.27 2.76
N THR A 64 -18.39 -6.98 1.64
CA THR A 64 -17.66 -8.22 1.38
C THR A 64 -16.71 -8.04 0.19
N LEU A 65 -15.46 -8.41 0.40
CA LEU A 65 -14.40 -8.49 -0.59
C LEU A 65 -14.11 -9.97 -0.90
N THR A 66 -13.33 -10.24 -1.93
CA THR A 66 -12.83 -11.60 -2.20
C THR A 66 -11.32 -11.69 -2.12
N ASP A 67 -10.79 -12.81 -1.63
CA ASP A 67 -9.36 -13.14 -1.77
C ASP A 67 -9.07 -13.69 -3.19
N PRO A 68 -7.79 -13.91 -3.56
CA PRO A 68 -7.45 -14.42 -4.88
C PRO A 68 -7.86 -15.88 -5.12
N GLU A 69 -8.31 -16.59 -4.08
CA GLU A 69 -8.87 -17.94 -4.16
C GLU A 69 -10.41 -17.92 -4.27
N GLY A 70 -11.02 -16.73 -4.29
CA GLY A 70 -12.47 -16.54 -4.36
C GLY A 70 -13.20 -16.69 -3.02
N ARG A 71 -12.48 -16.74 -1.90
CA ARG A 71 -13.11 -16.75 -0.57
C ARG A 71 -13.62 -15.36 -0.24
N LEU A 72 -14.81 -15.30 0.36
CA LEU A 72 -15.39 -14.06 0.84
C LEU A 72 -14.68 -13.61 2.12
N VAL A 73 -14.32 -12.33 2.16
CA VAL A 73 -13.69 -11.65 3.30
C VAL A 73 -14.57 -10.46 3.66
N ARG A 74 -15.21 -10.48 4.83
CA ARG A 74 -15.96 -9.31 5.31
C ARG A 74 -14.98 -8.25 5.79
N LEU A 75 -15.29 -6.98 5.49
CA LEU A 75 -14.43 -5.87 5.91
C LEU A 75 -14.27 -5.83 7.44
N GLY A 76 -15.34 -6.04 8.20
CA GLY A 76 -15.26 -6.10 9.66
C GLY A 76 -14.29 -7.16 10.19
N ASP A 77 -14.19 -8.31 9.52
CA ASP A 77 -13.27 -9.38 9.93
C ASP A 77 -11.81 -9.00 9.63
N LEU A 78 -11.56 -8.23 8.55
CA LEU A 78 -10.24 -7.67 8.25
C LEU A 78 -9.80 -6.61 9.26
N LEU A 79 -10.75 -5.79 9.71
CA LEU A 79 -10.49 -4.70 10.66
C LEU A 79 -10.38 -5.19 12.11
N ALA A 80 -11.03 -6.31 12.44
CA ALA A 80 -11.07 -6.86 13.78
C ALA A 80 -9.67 -7.16 14.33
N GLY A 81 -9.44 -6.79 15.61
CA GLY A 81 -8.17 -7.00 16.29
C GLY A 81 -7.09 -5.96 15.96
N ASN A 82 -7.34 -5.07 14.99
CA ASN A 82 -6.47 -3.94 14.67
C ASN A 82 -7.10 -2.65 15.18
N ARG A 83 -6.30 -1.77 15.79
CA ARG A 83 -6.76 -0.41 16.12
C ARG A 83 -7.00 0.40 14.87
N PHE A 84 -6.09 0.25 13.90
CA PHE A 84 -6.21 0.85 12.58
C PHE A 84 -5.77 -0.15 11.51
N THR A 85 -6.32 -0.04 10.30
CA THR A 85 -5.90 -0.83 9.15
C THR A 85 -5.55 0.10 7.99
N VAL A 86 -4.33 0.01 7.49
CA VAL A 86 -3.87 0.70 6.29
C VAL A 86 -4.26 -0.13 5.07
N ILE A 87 -5.09 0.44 4.19
CA ILE A 87 -5.56 -0.25 2.99
C ILE A 87 -5.08 0.49 1.75
N GLN A 88 -4.25 -0.17 0.95
CA GLN A 88 -3.85 0.32 -0.36
C GLN A 88 -4.97 0.12 -1.38
N LEU A 89 -5.35 1.18 -2.08
CA LEU A 89 -6.17 1.09 -3.28
C LEU A 89 -5.24 0.98 -4.49
N VAL A 90 -5.21 -0.19 -5.12
CA VAL A 90 -4.48 -0.37 -6.38
C VAL A 90 -5.36 -0.03 -7.57
N ARG A 91 -4.75 0.34 -8.70
CA ARG A 91 -5.50 0.44 -9.96
C ARG A 91 -5.89 -0.95 -10.47
N TYR A 92 -4.92 -1.84 -10.39
CA TYR A 92 -4.95 -3.28 -10.61
C TYR A 92 -3.60 -3.81 -10.11
N PHE A 93 -3.52 -5.08 -9.73
CA PHE A 93 -2.30 -5.65 -9.13
C PHE A 93 -1.13 -5.79 -10.11
N GLY A 94 -1.39 -5.74 -11.42
CA GLY A 94 -0.37 -5.68 -12.47
C GLY A 94 0.30 -4.31 -12.68
N CYS A 95 -0.17 -3.26 -12.01
CA CYS A 95 0.32 -1.89 -12.22
C CYS A 95 1.64 -1.68 -11.47
N LEU A 96 2.72 -1.35 -12.18
CA LEU A 96 4.07 -1.34 -11.60
C LEU A 96 4.22 -0.49 -10.32
N PRO A 97 3.78 0.78 -10.28
CA PRO A 97 3.92 1.56 -9.05
C PRO A 97 3.00 1.07 -7.92
N CYS A 98 1.93 0.33 -8.26
CA CYS A 98 1.08 -0.31 -7.27
C CYS A 98 1.78 -1.54 -6.67
N GLN A 99 2.45 -2.36 -7.51
CA GLN A 99 3.25 -3.50 -7.07
C GLN A 99 4.38 -3.06 -6.14
N GLU A 100 5.14 -2.04 -6.55
CA GLU A 100 6.25 -1.50 -5.76
C GLU A 100 5.80 -1.06 -4.38
N TRP A 101 4.74 -0.26 -4.32
CA TRP A 101 4.20 0.23 -3.06
C TRP A 101 3.56 -0.88 -2.22
N CYS A 102 2.94 -1.88 -2.85
CA CYS A 102 2.38 -3.05 -2.18
C CYS A 102 3.47 -3.85 -1.45
N VAL A 103 4.57 -4.15 -2.15
CA VAL A 103 5.73 -4.86 -1.58
C VAL A 103 6.38 -4.04 -0.47
N GLU A 104 6.49 -2.72 -0.64
CA GLU A 104 7.05 -1.83 0.37
C GLU A 104 6.18 -1.77 1.65
N LEU A 105 4.85 -1.70 1.52
CA LEU A 105 3.93 -1.75 2.65
C LEU A 105 3.98 -3.10 3.37
N ASP A 106 3.96 -4.20 2.61
CA ASP A 106 3.99 -5.57 3.16
C ASP A 106 5.25 -5.81 4.00
N ALA A 107 6.40 -5.31 3.56
CA ALA A 107 7.66 -5.42 4.29
C ALA A 107 7.61 -4.77 5.69
N GLN A 108 6.69 -3.84 5.93
CA GLN A 108 6.47 -3.19 7.23
C GLN A 108 5.40 -3.90 8.08
N GLY A 109 4.67 -4.87 7.52
CA GLY A 109 3.48 -5.48 8.13
C GLY A 109 3.72 -6.09 9.51
N ALA A 110 4.85 -6.77 9.72
CA ALA A 110 5.17 -7.37 11.03
C ALA A 110 5.33 -6.32 12.14
N GLY A 111 6.08 -5.25 11.90
CA GLY A 111 6.26 -4.18 12.89
C GLY A 111 4.98 -3.37 13.12
N LEU A 112 4.15 -3.22 12.09
CA LEU A 112 2.84 -2.58 12.21
C LEU A 112 1.87 -3.44 13.02
N ALA A 113 1.88 -4.76 12.84
CA ALA A 113 1.04 -5.68 13.60
C ALA A 113 1.35 -5.61 15.11
N GLU A 114 2.62 -5.54 15.50
CA GLU A 114 3.03 -5.32 16.90
C GLU A 114 2.48 -4.00 17.47
N ALA A 115 2.31 -3.00 16.62
CA ALA A 115 1.70 -1.71 16.97
C ALA A 115 0.16 -1.73 16.97
N GLY A 116 -0.47 -2.86 16.62
CA GLY A 116 -1.92 -3.01 16.45
C GLY A 116 -2.43 -2.36 15.17
N ILE A 117 -1.60 -2.28 14.12
CA ILE A 117 -1.93 -1.71 12.82
C ILE A 117 -1.91 -2.82 11.77
N GLY A 118 -3.06 -3.09 11.16
CA GLY A 118 -3.19 -4.02 10.05
C GLY A 118 -2.79 -3.38 8.72
N VAL A 119 -2.43 -4.21 7.74
CA VAL A 119 -2.16 -3.80 6.35
C VAL A 119 -2.91 -4.70 5.37
N ALA A 120 -3.41 -4.12 4.29
CA ALA A 120 -4.02 -4.86 3.18
C ALA A 120 -3.96 -4.05 1.87
N SER A 121 -4.21 -4.72 0.75
CA SER A 121 -4.38 -4.07 -0.55
C SER A 121 -5.68 -4.52 -1.22
N VAL A 122 -6.40 -3.59 -1.85
CA VAL A 122 -7.68 -3.83 -2.54
C VAL A 122 -7.55 -3.45 -4.02
N GLY A 123 -7.76 -4.43 -4.89
CA GLY A 123 -7.86 -4.32 -6.35
C GLY A 123 -9.30 -4.42 -6.84
N GLY A 124 -9.53 -4.30 -8.15
CA GLY A 124 -10.84 -4.60 -8.76
C GLY A 124 -10.99 -6.10 -8.98
N SER A 125 -10.84 -6.55 -10.22
CA SER A 125 -10.81 -7.96 -10.62
C SER A 125 -9.43 -8.34 -11.18
N ALA A 126 -8.59 -8.96 -10.36
CA ALA A 126 -7.19 -9.24 -10.69
C ALA A 126 -6.61 -10.39 -9.83
N ASP A 127 -7.34 -11.50 -9.76
CA ASP A 127 -6.99 -12.73 -9.03
C ASP A 127 -5.58 -13.24 -9.35
N TYR A 128 -5.25 -13.53 -10.62
CA TYR A 128 -3.94 -14.06 -11.00
C TYR A 128 -2.78 -13.09 -10.71
N GLN A 129 -3.05 -11.78 -10.71
CA GLN A 129 -2.04 -10.75 -10.44
C GLN A 129 -1.76 -10.64 -8.94
N ALA A 130 -2.81 -10.76 -8.12
CA ALA A 130 -2.69 -10.87 -6.68
C ALA A 130 -1.95 -12.16 -6.28
N GLN A 131 -2.31 -13.30 -6.89
CA GLN A 131 -1.60 -14.57 -6.69
C GLN A 131 -0.11 -14.43 -7.06
N TRP A 132 0.21 -13.80 -8.20
CA TRP A 132 1.60 -13.55 -8.58
C TRP A 132 2.37 -12.69 -7.56
N LEU A 133 1.76 -11.64 -7.00
CA LEU A 133 2.40 -10.84 -5.96
C LEU A 133 2.71 -11.68 -4.72
N ARG A 134 1.79 -12.56 -4.32
CA ARG A 134 2.03 -13.48 -3.21
C ARG A 134 3.14 -14.48 -3.55
N ASP A 135 3.01 -15.18 -4.65
CA ASP A 135 3.83 -16.35 -4.97
C ASP A 135 5.24 -15.97 -5.44
N GLU A 136 5.37 -14.89 -6.21
CA GLU A 136 6.65 -14.46 -6.83
C GLU A 136 7.31 -13.28 -6.11
N LYS A 137 6.55 -12.45 -5.40
CA LYS A 137 7.08 -11.32 -4.62
C LYS A 137 7.02 -11.53 -3.12
N GLY A 138 6.45 -12.64 -2.65
CA GLY A 138 6.39 -12.98 -1.24
C GLY A 138 5.45 -12.09 -0.43
N VAL A 139 4.53 -11.38 -1.09
CA VAL A 139 3.58 -10.49 -0.40
C VAL A 139 2.68 -11.33 0.50
N SER A 140 2.70 -11.04 1.79
CA SER A 140 2.04 -11.83 2.83
C SER A 140 0.74 -11.22 3.36
N MET A 141 0.59 -9.91 3.24
CA MET A 141 -0.61 -9.19 3.65
C MET A 141 -1.81 -9.56 2.76
N PRO A 142 -3.04 -9.43 3.26
CA PRO A 142 -4.24 -9.67 2.47
C PRO A 142 -4.27 -8.87 1.16
N LEU A 143 -4.42 -9.59 0.05
CA LEU A 143 -4.64 -9.04 -1.30
C LEU A 143 -6.08 -9.31 -1.71
N LEU A 144 -6.92 -8.28 -1.59
CA LEU A 144 -8.36 -8.41 -1.73
C LEU A 144 -8.84 -7.82 -3.07
N LEU A 145 -9.97 -8.32 -3.52
CA LEU A 145 -10.64 -7.97 -4.75
C LEU A 145 -12.00 -7.36 -4.43
N ASP A 146 -12.29 -6.27 -5.12
CA ASP A 146 -13.52 -5.47 -5.03
C ASP A 146 -14.06 -5.33 -6.45
N PRO A 147 -14.58 -6.44 -7.05
CA PRO A 147 -14.98 -6.46 -8.46
C PRO A 147 -16.14 -5.50 -8.76
N GLU A 148 -17.05 -5.32 -7.80
CA GLU A 148 -18.20 -4.41 -7.90
C GLU A 148 -17.87 -2.97 -7.50
N HIS A 149 -16.63 -2.71 -7.05
CA HIS A 149 -16.13 -1.39 -6.63
C HIS A 149 -16.86 -0.76 -5.43
N GLU A 150 -17.61 -1.53 -4.65
CA GLU A 150 -18.36 -1.05 -3.49
C GLU A 150 -17.43 -0.42 -2.45
N PHE A 151 -16.27 -1.04 -2.21
CA PHE A 151 -15.30 -0.50 -1.25
C PHE A 151 -14.72 0.81 -1.74
N ARG A 152 -14.37 0.88 -3.04
CA ARG A 152 -13.89 2.11 -3.67
C ARG A 152 -14.90 3.24 -3.63
N GLU A 153 -16.18 2.95 -3.83
CA GLU A 153 -17.26 3.93 -3.73
C GLU A 153 -17.38 4.45 -2.29
N ALA A 154 -17.38 3.56 -1.31
CA ALA A 154 -17.48 3.92 0.10
C ALA A 154 -16.34 4.83 0.58
N VAL A 155 -15.13 4.68 0.04
CA VAL A 155 -13.97 5.53 0.36
C VAL A 155 -13.82 6.76 -0.55
N GLY A 156 -14.78 7.02 -1.43
CA GLY A 156 -14.76 8.18 -2.33
C GLY A 156 -13.70 8.11 -3.43
N ALA A 157 -13.27 6.91 -3.81
CA ALA A 157 -12.24 6.65 -4.83
C ALA A 157 -12.81 6.19 -6.20
N ALA A 158 -14.12 6.34 -6.41
CA ALA A 158 -14.82 5.89 -7.63
C ALA A 158 -14.35 6.60 -8.92
N ALA A 159 -13.84 7.83 -8.79
CA ALA A 159 -13.50 8.68 -9.92
C ALA A 159 -12.36 8.08 -10.78
N PRO A 160 -12.59 7.89 -12.10
CA PRO A 160 -11.55 7.41 -12.98
C PRO A 160 -10.46 8.46 -13.22
N LEU A 161 -9.24 8.02 -13.51
CA LEU A 161 -8.11 8.93 -13.79
C LEU A 161 -8.30 9.72 -15.09
N GLY A 162 -8.99 9.15 -16.09
CA GLY A 162 -9.26 9.81 -17.38
C GLY A 162 -8.00 10.41 -18.03
N VAL A 163 -8.07 11.67 -18.47
CA VAL A 163 -6.95 12.41 -19.07
C VAL A 163 -5.73 12.52 -18.15
N ARG A 164 -5.89 12.34 -16.82
CA ARG A 164 -4.78 12.41 -15.86
C ARG A 164 -3.82 11.23 -15.96
N MET A 165 -4.17 10.19 -16.72
CA MET A 165 -3.25 9.10 -17.07
C MET A 165 -2.06 9.58 -17.93
N LEU A 166 -2.23 10.65 -18.71
CA LEU A 166 -1.20 11.23 -19.58
C LEU A 166 -0.21 12.13 -18.81
N ASN A 167 -0.13 11.99 -17.48
CA ASN A 167 0.73 12.84 -16.67
C ASN A 167 2.20 12.40 -16.76
N PRO A 168 3.14 13.31 -17.07
CA PRO A 168 4.56 12.96 -17.22
C PRO A 168 5.18 12.38 -15.95
N ARG A 169 4.74 12.83 -14.76
CA ARG A 169 5.21 12.27 -13.49
C ARG A 169 4.72 10.83 -13.28
N GLY A 170 3.57 10.47 -13.85
CA GLY A 170 3.08 9.09 -13.86
C GLY A 170 3.95 8.19 -14.72
N ALA A 171 4.41 8.67 -15.87
CA ALA A 171 5.34 7.94 -16.73
C ALA A 171 6.70 7.74 -16.07
N VAL A 172 7.22 8.76 -15.38
CA VAL A 172 8.47 8.65 -14.60
C VAL A 172 8.35 7.60 -13.50
N ALA A 173 7.25 7.59 -12.74
CA ALA A 173 7.02 6.57 -11.71
C ALA A 173 7.00 5.17 -12.31
N TYR A 174 6.28 4.99 -13.42
CA TYR A 174 6.19 3.72 -14.13
C TYR A 174 7.55 3.21 -14.62
N VAL A 175 8.36 4.08 -15.24
CA VAL A 175 9.73 3.75 -15.69
C VAL A 175 10.66 3.47 -14.51
N GLY A 176 10.49 4.18 -13.39
CA GLY A 176 11.22 3.92 -12.14
C GLY A 176 11.01 2.48 -11.65
N SER A 177 9.76 2.05 -11.57
CA SER A 177 9.41 0.69 -11.14
C SER A 177 9.96 -0.39 -12.11
N LEU A 178 9.93 -0.13 -13.43
CA LEU A 178 10.57 -1.03 -14.41
C LEU A 178 12.06 -1.23 -14.12
N ARG A 179 12.79 -0.14 -13.85
CA ARG A 179 14.23 -0.18 -13.55
C ARG A 179 14.54 -0.94 -12.25
N ARG A 180 13.58 -1.02 -11.33
CA ARG A 180 13.68 -1.79 -10.08
C ARG A 180 13.23 -3.25 -10.23
N GLY A 181 12.96 -3.70 -11.46
CA GLY A 181 12.68 -5.11 -11.77
C GLY A 181 11.22 -5.53 -11.67
N TYR A 182 10.29 -4.58 -11.50
CA TYR A 182 8.86 -4.87 -11.62
C TYR A 182 8.48 -5.03 -13.10
N ARG A 183 7.57 -5.96 -13.40
CA ARG A 183 7.13 -6.26 -14.77
C ARG A 183 5.63 -6.08 -14.88
N PRO A 184 5.15 -5.35 -15.92
CA PRO A 184 3.74 -5.10 -16.04
C PRO A 184 3.04 -6.40 -16.41
N GLN A 185 1.91 -6.66 -15.78
CA GLN A 185 1.06 -7.80 -16.12
C GLN A 185 -0.07 -7.35 -17.03
N SER A 186 -0.66 -8.30 -17.75
CA SER A 186 -1.75 -8.05 -18.68
C SER A 186 -2.84 -7.20 -18.06
N ILE A 187 -3.29 -6.18 -18.77
CA ILE A 187 -4.33 -5.29 -18.29
C ILE A 187 -5.65 -6.08 -18.25
N THR A 188 -6.16 -6.32 -17.04
CA THR A 188 -7.52 -6.85 -16.83
C THR A 188 -8.55 -5.72 -16.97
N ARG A 189 -9.85 -5.99 -16.80
CA ARG A 189 -10.91 -4.96 -16.80
C ARG A 189 -10.64 -3.88 -15.73
N ASP A 190 -11.18 -2.68 -15.94
CA ASP A 190 -11.16 -1.54 -14.98
C ASP A 190 -9.80 -0.94 -14.58
N THR A 191 -8.91 -0.63 -15.54
CA THR A 191 -7.58 -0.06 -15.23
C THR A 191 -7.50 1.46 -15.05
N VAL A 192 -8.60 2.18 -15.32
CA VAL A 192 -8.62 3.65 -15.29
C VAL A 192 -9.03 4.15 -13.90
N ARG A 193 -8.65 3.46 -12.83
CA ARG A 193 -9.01 3.84 -11.46
C ARG A 193 -7.91 4.64 -10.77
N SER A 194 -8.29 5.40 -9.76
CA SER A 194 -7.34 6.20 -8.97
C SER A 194 -6.61 5.29 -7.98
N PRO A 195 -5.26 5.33 -7.92
CA PRO A 195 -4.54 4.71 -6.81
C PRO A 195 -4.83 5.50 -5.53
N GLY A 196 -4.61 4.90 -4.37
CA GLY A 196 -4.77 5.62 -3.11
C GLY A 196 -4.47 4.78 -1.89
N VAL A 197 -4.61 5.39 -0.72
CA VAL A 197 -4.42 4.74 0.56
C VAL A 197 -5.45 5.30 1.53
N VAL A 198 -6.06 4.43 2.32
CA VAL A 198 -6.96 4.82 3.40
C VAL A 198 -6.51 4.17 4.70
N ILE A 199 -6.77 4.83 5.82
CA ILE A 199 -6.62 4.26 7.16
C ILE A 199 -8.01 4.20 7.78
N LEU A 200 -8.46 2.99 8.06
CA LEU A 200 -9.74 2.72 8.73
C LEU A 200 -9.49 2.37 10.20
N ASP A 201 -10.40 2.76 11.09
CA ASP A 201 -10.48 2.17 12.43
C ASP A 201 -11.30 0.87 12.42
N GLU A 202 -11.41 0.21 13.58
CA GLU A 202 -12.18 -1.03 13.75
C GLU A 202 -13.66 -0.92 13.38
N ALA A 203 -14.25 0.28 13.47
CA ALA A 203 -15.64 0.54 13.13
C ALA A 203 -15.83 0.80 11.62
N GLY A 204 -14.75 0.87 10.84
CA GLY A 204 -14.79 1.22 9.42
C GLY A 204 -14.77 2.73 9.17
N SER A 205 -14.49 3.56 10.17
CA SER A 205 -14.41 5.01 9.98
C SER A 205 -13.11 5.37 9.28
N ILE A 206 -13.18 6.21 8.24
CA ILE A 206 -11.98 6.75 7.59
C ILE A 206 -11.32 7.77 8.50
N ARG A 207 -10.15 7.41 9.03
CA ARG A 207 -9.33 8.28 9.90
C ARG A 207 -8.35 9.13 9.11
N TRP A 208 -7.93 8.63 7.94
CA TRP A 208 -7.03 9.32 7.05
C TRP A 208 -7.14 8.75 5.62
N GLN A 209 -6.95 9.59 4.59
CA GLN A 209 -6.92 9.12 3.20
C GLN A 209 -6.08 9.98 2.26
N HIS A 210 -5.50 9.33 1.26
CA HIS A 210 -4.92 9.94 0.07
C HIS A 210 -5.47 9.26 -1.19
N ILE A 211 -6.24 10.00 -1.99
CA ILE A 211 -6.69 9.55 -3.31
C ILE A 211 -5.80 10.20 -4.37
N GLY A 212 -5.03 9.34 -5.04
CA GLY A 212 -4.07 9.72 -6.05
C GLY A 212 -4.73 10.30 -7.30
N LYS A 213 -4.04 11.26 -7.93
CA LYS A 213 -4.54 11.99 -9.11
C LYS A 213 -3.85 11.56 -10.40
N ARG A 214 -2.88 10.65 -10.34
CA ARG A 214 -2.09 10.14 -11.47
C ARG A 214 -1.60 8.72 -11.16
N ILE A 215 -0.98 8.08 -12.15
CA ILE A 215 -0.34 6.76 -11.98
C ILE A 215 0.78 6.86 -10.94
N GLY A 216 0.78 5.93 -9.99
CA GLY A 216 1.79 5.87 -8.92
C GLY A 216 1.75 7.04 -7.95
N ASP A 217 0.62 7.75 -7.87
CA ASP A 217 0.45 8.86 -6.92
C ASP A 217 0.12 8.33 -5.53
N TYR A 218 1.09 7.66 -4.93
CA TYR A 218 1.07 7.26 -3.53
C TYR A 218 1.93 8.23 -2.71
N PRO A 219 1.54 8.52 -1.45
CA PRO A 219 2.49 9.05 -0.49
C PRO A 219 3.57 7.99 -0.20
N PRO A 220 4.77 8.38 0.24
CA PRO A 220 5.75 7.43 0.74
C PRO A 220 5.18 6.56 1.89
N VAL A 221 5.55 5.29 1.94
CA VAL A 221 4.99 4.32 2.91
C VAL A 221 5.24 4.78 4.34
N GLU A 222 6.44 5.30 4.62
CA GLU A 222 6.83 5.83 5.91
C GLU A 222 5.93 6.99 6.38
N GLN A 223 5.41 7.81 5.46
CA GLN A 223 4.48 8.89 5.81
C GLN A 223 3.11 8.35 6.23
N VAL A 224 2.64 7.29 5.56
CA VAL A 224 1.38 6.63 5.93
C VAL A 224 1.51 5.95 7.28
N ILE A 225 2.64 5.29 7.53
CA ILE A 225 2.94 4.67 8.83
C ILE A 225 2.99 5.71 9.94
N ALA A 226 3.68 6.83 9.72
CA ALA A 226 3.70 7.94 10.67
C ALA A 226 2.31 8.51 10.92
N ALA A 227 1.48 8.65 9.88
CA ALA A 227 0.10 9.07 10.02
C ALA A 227 -0.73 8.07 10.84
N ALA A 228 -0.61 6.76 10.58
CA ALA A 228 -1.29 5.72 11.35
C ALA A 228 -0.88 5.72 12.82
N ALA A 229 0.42 5.89 13.10
CA ALA A 229 0.94 5.96 14.46
C ALA A 229 0.49 7.22 15.22
N ALA A 230 0.28 8.33 14.51
CA ALA A 230 -0.17 9.60 15.09
C ALA A 230 -1.68 9.67 15.38
N LEU A 231 -2.47 8.70 14.90
CA LEU A 231 -3.91 8.59 15.19
C LEU A 231 -4.21 7.95 16.57
N ARG A 232 -3.15 7.56 17.30
CA ARG A 232 -3.20 6.99 18.65
C ARG A 232 -3.80 7.93 19.68
#